data_AF-A0A1V9EBE4-F1
#
_entry.id   AF-A0A1V9EBE4-F1
#
_cell.length_a   1.000
_cell.length_b   1.000
_cell.length_c   1.000
_cell.angle_alpha   90.00
_cell.angle_beta   90.00
_cell.angle_gamma   90.00
#
_symmetry.space_group_name_H-M   'P 1'
#
loop_
_entity.id
_entity.type
_entity.pdbx_description
1 polymer ?
#
loop_
_entity_poly.entity_id
_entity_poly.type
_entity_poly.pdbx_seq_one_letter_code
_entity_poly.pdbx_strand_id
1 'polypeptide(L)'
;MMDLILAIFKAGVGAHPFLTNRQQDECIRYIFCGVDKVEKVIQGILHLYPSLRDNPDMEMPLGILLRSLLMDGILHMKAKSIASQLDNTNQDAVYSELKEYCLAVLNDATNFFVEEIYRSQTMSSEQKADTAARFVQPFSRAFDLSAERPKIRQEYKLNLNRIAKEHITGGTEPTDAIYNLYSFYSKYDHLSHFTGLSNRISDNHKANKINLGILLIAMYLRDLLALAYNFDGASEGLLEIIEELSDAILNVNPDEFGEVEKT
;
A
#
# COMPACT_ATOMS: atom_id res chain seq x y z
N MET A 1 12.04 -15.91 -7.30
CA MET A 1 11.85 -14.69 -6.48
C MET A 1 12.59 -13.47 -6.98
N MET A 2 13.90 -13.52 -7.26
CA MET A 2 14.63 -12.32 -7.72
C MET A 2 14.02 -11.69 -8.98
N ASP A 3 13.59 -12.52 -9.93
CA ASP A 3 12.92 -12.04 -11.14
C ASP A 3 11.62 -11.28 -10.84
N LEU A 4 10.85 -11.73 -9.84
CA LEU A 4 9.65 -11.02 -9.39
C LEU A 4 10.01 -9.67 -8.74
N ILE A 5 11.05 -9.63 -7.90
CA ILE A 5 11.53 -8.38 -7.28
C ILE A 5 11.93 -7.37 -8.39
N LEU A 6 12.63 -7.83 -9.42
CA LEU A 6 13.00 -7.01 -10.57
C LEU A 6 11.79 -6.55 -11.38
N ALA A 7 10.79 -7.41 -11.56
CA ALA A 7 9.53 -7.06 -12.23
C ALA A 7 8.76 -5.97 -11.45
N ILE A 8 8.66 -6.09 -10.11
CA ILE A 8 8.05 -5.06 -9.25
C ILE A 8 8.79 -3.72 -9.41
N PHE A 9 10.12 -3.75 -9.37
CA PHE A 9 10.93 -2.53 -9.52
C PHE A 9 10.71 -1.87 -10.89
N LYS A 10 10.78 -2.66 -11.97
CA LYS A 10 10.52 -2.16 -13.34
C LYS A 10 9.13 -1.59 -13.49
N ALA A 11 8.10 -2.27 -12.95
CA ALA A 11 6.73 -1.79 -13.01
C ALA A 11 6.55 -0.47 -12.25
N GLY A 12 7.15 -0.33 -11.06
CA GLY A 12 7.12 0.92 -10.30
C GLY A 12 7.75 2.08 -11.07
N VAL A 13 8.97 1.90 -11.57
CA VAL A 13 9.69 2.92 -12.36
C VAL A 13 8.95 3.23 -13.67
N GLY A 14 8.47 2.20 -14.36
CA GLY A 14 7.75 2.33 -15.63
C GLY A 14 6.40 3.03 -15.50
N ALA A 15 5.71 2.86 -14.37
CA ALA A 15 4.43 3.53 -14.11
C ALA A 15 4.58 5.02 -13.81
N HIS A 16 5.72 5.44 -13.23
CA HIS A 16 5.93 6.78 -12.72
C HIS A 16 5.74 7.91 -13.76
N PRO A 17 6.23 7.81 -15.02
CA PRO A 17 5.95 8.79 -16.07
C PRO A 17 4.47 8.95 -16.42
N PHE A 18 3.70 7.87 -16.33
CA PHE A 18 2.25 7.91 -16.61
C PHE A 18 1.49 8.63 -15.52
N LEU A 19 1.96 8.55 -14.27
CA LEU A 19 1.32 9.22 -13.14
C LEU A 19 1.75 10.69 -13.07
N THR A 20 3.04 10.99 -13.22
CA THR A 20 3.59 12.36 -13.05
C THR A 20 3.17 13.35 -14.13
N ASN A 21 3.02 12.91 -15.39
CA ASN A 21 2.70 13.80 -16.51
C ASN A 21 1.20 14.08 -16.66
N ARG A 22 0.40 13.84 -15.62
CA ARG A 22 -1.06 13.93 -15.65
C ARG A 22 -1.62 14.83 -14.56
N GLN A 23 -2.87 15.25 -14.75
CA GLN A 23 -3.61 15.96 -13.71
C GLN A 23 -3.79 15.03 -12.50
N GLN A 24 -3.30 15.46 -11.35
CA GLN A 24 -3.32 14.69 -10.11
C GLN A 24 -4.60 15.00 -9.35
N ASP A 25 -5.66 14.26 -9.63
CA ASP A 25 -6.82 14.21 -8.73
C ASP A 25 -6.56 13.28 -7.53
N GLU A 26 -7.52 13.15 -6.63
CA GLU A 26 -7.35 12.39 -5.38
C GLU A 26 -7.05 10.91 -5.62
N CYS A 27 -7.62 10.31 -6.67
CA CYS A 27 -7.39 8.91 -7.02
C CYS A 27 -5.99 8.72 -7.63
N ILE A 28 -5.63 9.53 -8.62
CA ILE A 28 -4.31 9.46 -9.25
C ILE A 28 -3.21 9.77 -8.24
N ARG A 29 -3.44 10.71 -7.31
CA ARG A 29 -2.50 11.02 -6.23
C ARG A 29 -2.33 9.86 -5.26
N TYR A 30 -3.43 9.20 -4.89
CA TYR A 30 -3.41 8.00 -4.06
C TYR A 30 -2.56 6.89 -4.71
N ILE A 31 -2.78 6.62 -6.01
CA ILE A 31 -2.02 5.62 -6.75
C ILE A 31 -0.54 6.02 -6.86
N PHE A 32 -0.26 7.28 -7.19
CA PHE A 32 1.10 7.82 -7.25
C PHE A 32 1.87 7.58 -5.95
N CYS A 33 1.27 7.92 -4.80
CA CYS A 33 1.90 7.69 -3.50
C CYS A 33 2.14 6.20 -3.22
N GLY A 34 1.21 5.32 -3.59
CA GLY A 34 1.37 3.87 -3.47
C GLY A 34 2.53 3.33 -4.31
N VAL A 35 2.60 3.73 -5.59
CA VAL A 35 3.65 3.33 -6.54
C VAL A 35 5.03 3.83 -6.07
N ASP A 36 5.13 5.10 -5.70
CA ASP A 36 6.37 5.70 -5.19
C ASP A 36 6.87 5.01 -3.91
N LYS A 37 5.97 4.62 -3.01
CA LYS A 37 6.33 3.85 -1.82
C LYS A 37 6.80 2.44 -2.18
N VAL A 38 6.11 1.74 -3.08
CA VAL A 38 6.54 0.41 -3.56
C VAL A 38 7.94 0.50 -4.19
N GLU A 39 8.20 1.51 -5.02
CA GLU A 39 9.52 1.72 -5.63
C GLU A 39 10.62 1.89 -4.58
N LYS A 40 10.40 2.75 -3.58
CA LYS A 40 11.38 2.98 -2.50
C LYS A 40 11.63 1.73 -1.67
N VAL A 41 10.57 0.98 -1.35
CA VAL A 41 10.67 -0.24 -0.55
C VAL A 41 11.35 -1.37 -1.35
N ILE A 42 10.99 -1.54 -2.62
CA ILE A 42 11.56 -2.61 -3.45
C ILE A 42 13.03 -2.37 -3.76
N GLN A 43 13.47 -1.11 -3.85
CA GLN A 43 14.91 -0.78 -3.90
C GLN A 43 15.64 -1.31 -2.65
N GLY A 44 15.07 -1.16 -1.45
CA GLY A 44 15.62 -1.76 -0.24
C GLY A 44 15.66 -3.29 -0.30
N ILE A 45 14.55 -3.90 -0.73
CA ILE A 45 14.44 -5.37 -0.86
C ILE A 45 15.45 -5.92 -1.87
N LEU A 46 15.68 -5.26 -3.01
CA LEU A 46 16.68 -5.66 -4.01
C LEU A 46 18.09 -5.83 -3.42
N HIS A 47 18.46 -4.98 -2.46
CA HIS A 47 19.77 -5.03 -1.83
C HIS A 47 19.84 -6.06 -0.68
N LEU A 48 18.75 -6.19 0.08
CA LEU A 48 18.71 -7.02 1.29
C LEU A 48 18.39 -8.49 1.00
N TYR A 49 17.50 -8.76 0.05
CA TYR A 49 16.99 -10.10 -0.25
C TYR A 49 18.09 -11.10 -0.66
N PRO A 50 19.09 -10.76 -1.51
CA PRO A 50 20.19 -11.67 -1.84
C PRO A 50 20.94 -12.17 -0.60
N SER A 51 21.03 -11.34 0.44
CA SER A 51 21.75 -11.64 1.68
C SER A 51 20.95 -12.52 2.64
N LEU A 52 19.65 -12.75 2.40
CA LEU A 52 18.78 -13.49 3.31
C LEU A 52 19.22 -14.95 3.53
N ARG A 53 19.77 -15.58 2.50
CA ARG A 53 20.23 -16.99 2.59
C ARG A 53 21.43 -17.14 3.50
N ASP A 54 22.38 -16.22 3.39
CA ASP A 54 23.68 -16.31 4.08
C ASP A 54 23.66 -15.56 5.42
N ASN A 55 22.69 -14.66 5.60
CA ASN A 55 22.49 -13.88 6.82
C ASN A 55 20.99 -13.86 7.21
N PRO A 56 20.55 -14.80 8.07
CA PRO A 56 19.17 -14.85 8.57
C PRO A 56 18.71 -13.58 9.29
N ASP A 57 19.63 -12.74 9.80
CA ASP A 57 19.26 -11.47 10.44
C ASP A 57 18.67 -10.45 9.46
N MET A 58 18.84 -10.66 8.15
CA MET A 58 18.21 -9.85 7.10
C MET A 58 16.69 -10.04 7.01
N GLU A 59 16.17 -11.08 7.64
CA GLU A 59 14.74 -11.35 7.76
C GLU A 59 13.98 -10.18 8.40
N MET A 60 14.49 -9.66 9.52
CA MET A 60 13.85 -8.55 10.25
C MET A 60 13.72 -7.26 9.42
N PRO A 61 14.81 -6.71 8.82
CA PRO A 61 14.69 -5.50 8.01
C PRO A 61 13.81 -5.73 6.77
N LEU A 62 13.87 -6.91 6.14
CA LEU A 62 12.96 -7.26 5.04
C LEU A 62 11.50 -7.30 5.53
N GLY A 63 11.23 -7.94 6.67
CA GLY A 63 9.89 -8.01 7.28
C GLY A 63 9.30 -6.64 7.60
N ILE A 64 10.11 -5.69 8.09
CA ILE A 64 9.69 -4.30 8.35
C ILE A 64 9.28 -3.61 7.05
N LEU A 65 10.10 -3.73 6.00
CA LEU A 65 9.83 -3.18 4.68
C LEU A 65 8.52 -3.74 4.11
N LEU A 66 8.36 -5.07 4.10
CA LEU A 66 7.17 -5.75 3.61
C LEU A 66 5.91 -5.32 4.38
N ARG A 67 5.97 -5.31 5.72
CA ARG A 67 4.84 -4.91 6.57
C ARG A 67 4.37 -3.49 6.27
N SER A 68 5.29 -2.58 5.98
CA SER A 68 4.94 -1.19 5.67
C SER A 68 4.05 -1.06 4.44
N LEU A 69 4.18 -1.96 3.45
CA LEU A 69 3.37 -1.98 2.23
C LEU A 69 2.08 -2.79 2.41
N LEU A 70 2.12 -3.88 3.17
CA LEU A 70 0.92 -4.70 3.42
C LEU A 70 -0.18 -3.91 4.14
N MET A 71 0.18 -2.98 5.03
CA MET A 71 -0.78 -2.07 5.66
C MET A 71 -1.50 -1.18 4.63
N ASP A 72 -0.79 -0.71 3.60
CA ASP A 72 -1.38 0.08 2.53
C ASP A 72 -2.26 -0.78 1.62
N GLY A 73 -1.89 -2.05 1.43
CA GLY A 73 -2.72 -3.04 0.75
C GLY A 73 -4.12 -3.15 1.35
N ILE A 74 -4.26 -3.05 2.68
CA ILE A 74 -5.58 -3.05 3.36
C ILE A 74 -6.44 -1.86 2.93
N LEU A 75 -5.84 -0.68 2.86
CA LEU A 75 -6.54 0.52 2.40
C LEU A 75 -6.93 0.38 0.91
N HIS A 76 -6.05 -0.18 0.10
CA HIS A 76 -6.31 -0.39 -1.32
C HIS A 76 -7.43 -1.38 -1.60
N MET A 77 -7.62 -2.40 -0.77
CA MET A 77 -8.74 -3.32 -0.93
C MET A 77 -10.10 -2.62 -0.81
N LYS A 78 -10.24 -1.62 0.06
CA LYS A 78 -11.46 -0.82 0.15
C LYS A 78 -11.64 0.02 -1.11
N ALA A 79 -10.57 0.65 -1.61
CA ALA A 79 -10.60 1.38 -2.88
C ALA A 79 -11.04 0.47 -4.04
N LYS A 80 -10.46 -0.73 -4.15
CA LYS A 80 -10.83 -1.75 -5.13
C LYS A 80 -12.28 -2.22 -4.97
N SER A 81 -12.77 -2.38 -3.75
CA SER A 81 -14.16 -2.76 -3.46
C SER A 81 -15.17 -1.68 -3.85
N ILE A 82 -14.80 -0.40 -3.75
CA ILE A 82 -15.62 0.69 -4.29
C ILE A 82 -15.57 0.63 -5.82
N ALA A 83 -14.36 0.53 -6.39
CA ALA A 83 -14.17 0.45 -7.83
C ALA A 83 -14.87 -0.75 -8.51
N SER A 84 -15.00 -1.89 -7.83
CA SER A 84 -15.69 -3.06 -8.37
C SER A 84 -17.20 -2.91 -8.46
N GLN A 85 -17.78 -1.84 -7.88
CA GLN A 85 -19.19 -1.51 -8.03
C GLN A 85 -19.47 -0.77 -9.35
N LEU A 86 -18.43 -0.42 -10.11
CA LEU A 86 -18.55 0.30 -11.37
C LEU A 86 -19.38 -0.50 -12.39
N ASP A 87 -20.47 0.12 -12.84
CA ASP A 87 -21.29 -0.33 -13.97
C ASP A 87 -21.61 0.85 -14.91
N ASN A 88 -22.23 0.54 -16.05
CA ASN A 88 -22.55 1.55 -17.09
C ASN A 88 -23.58 2.61 -16.65
N THR A 89 -24.16 2.48 -15.46
CA THR A 89 -25.26 3.32 -14.97
C THR A 89 -24.91 4.13 -13.72
N ASN A 90 -23.84 3.76 -13.00
CA ASN A 90 -23.46 4.38 -11.73
C ASN A 90 -22.05 5.00 -11.72
N GLN A 91 -21.43 5.10 -12.89
CA GLN A 91 -20.04 5.53 -13.07
C GLN A 91 -19.66 6.77 -12.24
N ASP A 92 -20.40 7.87 -12.38
CA ASP A 92 -20.12 9.12 -11.66
C ASP A 92 -20.23 8.98 -10.12
N ALA A 93 -21.16 8.16 -9.64
CA ALA A 93 -21.36 7.93 -8.21
C ALA A 93 -20.19 7.13 -7.61
N VAL A 94 -19.77 6.06 -8.29
CA VAL A 94 -18.62 5.24 -7.88
C VAL A 94 -17.33 6.05 -7.90
N TYR A 95 -17.12 6.87 -8.93
CA TYR A 95 -15.98 7.80 -8.99
C TYR A 95 -15.97 8.79 -7.83
N SER A 96 -17.11 9.40 -7.54
CA SER A 96 -17.23 10.35 -6.44
C SER A 96 -16.91 9.70 -5.09
N GLU A 97 -17.49 8.53 -4.82
CA GLU A 97 -17.22 7.77 -3.59
C GLU A 97 -15.74 7.40 -3.46
N LEU A 98 -15.13 6.94 -4.55
CA LEU A 98 -13.71 6.58 -4.53
C LEU A 98 -12.81 7.79 -4.30
N LYS A 99 -13.09 8.94 -4.94
CA LYS A 99 -12.33 10.18 -4.71
C LYS A 99 -12.38 10.61 -3.26
N GLU A 100 -13.56 10.59 -2.66
CA GLU A 100 -13.73 10.93 -1.23
C GLU A 100 -12.98 9.92 -0.34
N TYR A 101 -12.98 8.63 -0.68
CA TYR A 101 -12.19 7.62 0.03
C TYR A 101 -10.67 7.84 -0.09
N CYS A 102 -10.15 8.01 -1.31
CA CYS A 102 -8.74 8.28 -1.57
C CYS A 102 -8.28 9.57 -0.87
N LEU A 103 -9.12 10.60 -0.87
CA LEU A 103 -8.88 11.84 -0.13
C LEU A 103 -8.73 11.54 1.37
N ALA A 104 -9.68 10.81 1.98
CA ALA A 104 -9.59 10.42 3.40
C ALA A 104 -8.28 9.69 3.74
N VAL A 105 -7.79 8.81 2.85
CA VAL A 105 -6.48 8.14 3.01
C VAL A 105 -5.31 9.12 2.98
N LEU A 106 -5.26 10.00 1.99
CA LEU A 106 -4.19 10.99 1.85
C LEU A 106 -4.16 11.97 3.04
N ASN A 107 -5.32 12.28 3.62
CA ASN A 107 -5.42 13.25 4.71
C ASN A 107 -4.93 12.74 6.05
N ASP A 108 -5.14 11.46 6.35
CA ASP A 108 -4.65 10.86 7.60
C ASP A 108 -3.11 10.98 7.68
N ALA A 109 -2.43 10.65 6.58
CA ALA A 109 -0.98 10.85 6.44
C ALA A 109 -0.61 12.34 6.52
N THR A 110 -1.37 13.21 5.86
CA THR A 110 -1.13 14.66 5.88
C THR A 110 -1.23 15.23 7.31
N ASN A 111 -2.18 14.76 8.11
CA ASN A 111 -2.34 15.20 9.50
C ASN A 111 -1.18 14.76 10.38
N PHE A 112 -0.62 13.58 10.18
CA PHE A 112 0.61 13.16 10.86
C PHE A 112 1.75 14.18 10.64
N PHE A 113 1.99 14.59 9.39
CA PHE A 113 3.01 15.60 9.07
C PHE A 113 2.69 16.97 9.67
N VAL A 114 1.41 17.38 9.69
CA VAL A 114 1.00 18.59 10.40
C VAL A 114 1.34 18.48 11.89
N GLU A 115 1.14 17.32 12.53
CA GLU A 115 1.55 17.15 13.93
C GLU A 115 3.06 17.34 14.11
N GLU A 116 3.86 16.74 13.24
CA GLU A 116 5.32 16.82 13.29
C GLU A 116 5.84 18.24 13.07
N ILE A 117 5.25 19.01 12.13
CA ILE A 117 5.56 20.44 11.94
C ILE A 117 5.36 21.20 13.26
N TYR A 118 4.25 20.95 13.96
CA TYR A 118 3.97 21.66 15.23
C TYR A 118 4.80 21.17 16.40
N ARG A 119 5.26 19.91 16.38
CA ARG A 119 6.21 19.36 17.35
C ARG A 119 7.66 19.82 17.12
N SER A 120 7.99 20.32 15.93
CA SER A 120 9.32 20.84 15.61
C SER A 120 9.77 21.91 16.61
N GLN A 121 10.98 21.77 17.15
CA GLN A 121 11.58 22.74 18.06
C GLN A 121 12.36 23.84 17.33
N THR A 122 12.61 23.67 16.03
CA THR A 122 13.47 24.55 15.22
C THR A 122 12.69 25.60 14.44
N MET A 123 11.36 25.48 14.37
CA MET A 123 10.48 26.39 13.64
C MET A 123 9.76 27.34 14.60
N SER A 124 9.66 28.62 14.23
CA SER A 124 8.79 29.59 14.91
C SER A 124 7.31 29.24 14.72
N SER A 125 6.42 29.78 15.56
CA SER A 125 4.97 29.58 15.41
C SER A 125 4.45 30.03 14.05
N GLU A 126 4.94 31.15 13.54
CA GLU A 126 4.58 31.67 12.21
C GLU A 126 5.06 30.73 11.09
N GLN A 127 6.29 30.23 11.17
CA GLN A 127 6.82 29.25 10.20
C GLN A 127 6.03 27.94 10.23
N LYS A 128 5.59 27.49 11.41
CA LYS A 128 4.75 26.29 11.57
C LYS A 128 3.41 26.48 10.87
N ALA A 129 2.72 27.59 11.14
CA ALA A 129 1.44 27.90 10.52
C ALA A 129 1.56 28.00 9.00
N ASP A 130 2.56 28.73 8.49
CA ASP A 130 2.75 28.96 7.06
C ASP A 130 3.15 27.66 6.31
N THR A 131 3.97 26.82 6.94
CA THR A 131 4.36 25.52 6.37
C THR A 131 3.21 24.53 6.38
N ALA A 132 2.47 24.43 7.49
CA ALA A 132 1.32 23.55 7.57
C ALA A 132 0.22 23.96 6.58
N ALA A 133 -0.07 25.26 6.45
CA ALA A 133 -1.06 25.78 5.51
C ALA A 133 -0.72 25.43 4.05
N ARG A 134 0.55 25.59 3.64
CA ARG A 134 1.02 25.17 2.31
C ARG A 134 0.93 23.66 2.11
N PHE A 135 1.23 22.89 3.14
CA PHE A 135 1.21 21.43 3.08
C PHE A 135 -0.20 20.84 2.93
N VAL A 136 -1.19 21.44 3.61
CA VAL A 136 -2.60 21.00 3.53
C VAL A 136 -3.36 21.58 2.34
N GLN A 137 -2.82 22.58 1.65
CA GLN A 137 -3.50 23.29 0.55
C GLN A 137 -4.05 22.36 -0.54
N PRO A 138 -3.32 21.33 -1.03
CA PRO A 138 -3.85 20.37 -2.01
C PRO A 138 -5.06 19.58 -1.51
N PHE A 139 -5.23 19.51 -0.19
CA PHE A 139 -6.29 18.76 0.49
C PHE A 139 -7.21 19.65 1.32
N SER A 140 -7.27 20.94 1.00
CA SER A 140 -7.99 21.97 1.78
C SER A 140 -9.45 21.63 2.09
N ARG A 141 -10.13 20.83 1.24
CA ARG A 141 -11.50 20.35 1.49
C ARG A 141 -11.62 19.50 2.75
N ALA A 142 -10.57 18.77 3.10
CA ALA A 142 -10.58 17.86 4.23
C ALA A 142 -10.03 18.43 5.53
N PHE A 143 -9.47 19.64 5.47
CA PHE A 143 -8.95 20.36 6.63
C PHE A 143 -9.85 21.57 6.96
N ASP A 144 -9.98 21.84 8.24
CA ASP A 144 -10.43 23.12 8.77
C ASP A 144 -9.19 24.02 8.94
N LEU A 145 -9.15 25.08 8.15
CA LEU A 145 -8.06 26.07 8.13
C LEU A 145 -8.38 27.33 8.94
N SER A 146 -9.54 27.37 9.60
CA SER A 146 -9.94 28.50 10.45
C SER A 146 -9.19 28.54 11.79
N ALA A 147 -8.59 27.42 12.18
CA ALA A 147 -7.79 27.29 13.38
C ALA A 147 -6.30 27.55 13.11
N GLU A 148 -5.58 28.00 14.14
CA GLU A 148 -4.12 28.21 14.08
C GLU A 148 -3.35 26.96 13.65
N ARG A 149 -3.88 25.77 13.98
CA ARG A 149 -3.40 24.47 13.50
C ARG A 149 -4.49 23.83 12.63
N PRO A 150 -4.19 23.47 11.36
CA PRO A 150 -5.13 22.74 10.52
C PRO A 150 -5.63 21.46 11.19
N LYS A 151 -6.94 21.20 11.12
CA LYS A 151 -7.56 20.00 11.72
C LYS A 151 -8.33 19.22 10.66
N ILE A 152 -8.20 17.89 10.64
CA ILE A 152 -9.04 17.05 9.76
C ILE A 152 -10.52 17.18 10.17
N ARG A 153 -11.40 17.39 9.18
CA ARG A 153 -12.85 17.35 9.36
C ARG A 153 -13.34 15.92 9.57
N GLN A 154 -14.38 15.75 10.39
CA GLN A 154 -14.75 14.44 10.92
C GLN A 154 -15.11 13.41 9.84
N GLU A 155 -15.71 13.85 8.74
CA GLU A 155 -16.09 13.06 7.57
C GLU A 155 -14.90 12.47 6.81
N TYR A 156 -13.70 13.06 6.93
CA TYR A 156 -12.46 12.61 6.30
C TYR A 156 -11.56 11.79 7.23
N LYS A 157 -12.00 11.50 8.48
CA LYS A 157 -11.24 10.64 9.39
C LYS A 157 -11.44 9.17 9.05
N LEU A 158 -10.34 8.47 8.80
CA LEU A 158 -10.36 7.03 8.59
C LEU A 158 -10.54 6.28 9.92
N ASN A 159 -11.30 5.18 9.84
CA ASN A 159 -11.41 4.22 10.92
C ASN A 159 -11.00 2.84 10.39
N LEU A 160 -9.73 2.49 10.60
CA LEU A 160 -9.15 1.20 10.17
C LEU A 160 -9.93 0.01 10.72
N ASN A 161 -10.39 0.07 11.97
CA ASN A 161 -11.19 -1.00 12.57
C ASN A 161 -12.54 -1.18 11.87
N ARG A 162 -13.15 -0.09 11.38
CA ARG A 162 -14.39 -0.15 10.60
C ARG A 162 -14.15 -0.74 9.22
N ILE A 163 -13.10 -0.29 8.53
CA ILE A 163 -12.70 -0.82 7.21
C ILE A 163 -12.42 -2.32 7.31
N ALA A 164 -11.64 -2.73 8.31
CA ALA A 164 -11.37 -4.14 8.56
C ALA A 164 -12.67 -4.94 8.81
N LYS A 165 -13.64 -4.38 9.56
CA LYS A 165 -14.93 -5.03 9.86
C LYS A 165 -15.88 -5.14 8.68
N GLU A 166 -15.97 -4.11 7.84
CA GLU A 166 -16.85 -4.10 6.66
C GLU A 166 -16.49 -5.24 5.69
N HIS A 167 -15.21 -5.57 5.58
CA HIS A 167 -14.74 -6.72 4.80
C HIS A 167 -15.07 -8.08 5.43
N ILE A 168 -15.39 -8.17 6.73
CA ILE A 168 -15.78 -9.43 7.40
C ILE A 168 -17.22 -9.82 7.02
N THR A 169 -18.09 -8.84 6.87
CA THR A 169 -19.55 -9.05 6.86
C THR A 169 -20.16 -9.09 5.46
N GLY A 170 -19.42 -8.71 4.41
CA GLY A 170 -19.95 -8.47 3.06
C GLY A 170 -19.65 -9.55 2.01
N GLY A 171 -19.48 -10.81 2.41
CA GLY A 171 -18.93 -11.90 1.60
C GLY A 171 -19.26 -11.91 0.10
N THR A 172 -18.20 -11.86 -0.71
CA THR A 172 -17.97 -12.58 -1.99
C THR A 172 -16.44 -12.70 -2.09
N GLU A 173 -15.92 -13.91 -2.32
CA GLU A 173 -14.47 -14.21 -2.33
C GLU A 173 -13.65 -13.21 -3.18
N PRO A 174 -12.42 -12.81 -2.77
CA PRO A 174 -11.49 -13.52 -1.90
C PRO A 174 -11.35 -12.88 -0.50
N THR A 175 -12.45 -12.76 0.23
CA THR A 175 -12.45 -12.47 1.67
C THR A 175 -11.67 -13.51 2.48
N ASP A 176 -11.63 -14.76 2.03
CA ASP A 176 -10.88 -15.84 2.70
C ASP A 176 -9.37 -15.72 2.50
N ALA A 177 -8.88 -15.17 1.38
CA ALA A 177 -7.45 -14.88 1.22
C ALA A 177 -7.01 -13.71 2.11
N ILE A 178 -7.89 -12.75 2.36
CA ILE A 178 -7.69 -11.57 3.21
C ILE A 178 -7.77 -11.93 4.68
N TYR A 179 -8.72 -12.78 5.05
CA TYR A 179 -8.76 -13.33 6.40
C TYR A 179 -7.65 -14.33 6.62
N ASN A 180 -7.24 -15.10 5.63
CA ASN A 180 -6.02 -15.89 5.76
C ASN A 180 -4.81 -14.97 5.84
N LEU A 181 -4.70 -13.86 5.09
CA LEU A 181 -3.64 -12.87 5.28
C LEU A 181 -3.68 -12.25 6.67
N TYR A 182 -4.76 -11.54 7.01
CA TYR A 182 -4.93 -10.83 8.26
C TYR A 182 -4.92 -11.79 9.44
N SER A 183 -5.57 -12.96 9.42
CA SER A 183 -5.48 -13.99 10.47
C SER A 183 -4.10 -14.65 10.51
N PHE A 184 -3.44 -14.91 9.37
CA PHE A 184 -2.02 -15.33 9.33
C PHE A 184 -1.07 -14.24 9.81
N TYR A 185 -1.48 -12.97 9.85
CA TYR A 185 -0.69 -11.85 10.38
C TYR A 185 -1.13 -11.41 11.79
N SER A 186 -2.38 -11.69 12.18
CA SER A 186 -3.03 -11.24 13.43
C SER A 186 -3.14 -12.37 14.47
N LYS A 187 -3.24 -13.65 14.07
CA LYS A 187 -2.96 -14.78 14.98
C LYS A 187 -1.46 -14.95 15.22
N TYR A 188 -0.64 -14.44 14.30
CA TYR A 188 0.82 -14.40 14.40
C TYR A 188 1.32 -12.99 14.75
N ASP A 189 0.40 -12.16 15.28
CA ASP A 189 0.66 -10.83 15.81
C ASP A 189 1.62 -10.96 16.98
N HIS A 190 2.90 -10.75 16.69
CA HIS A 190 3.79 -9.85 17.37
C HIS A 190 5.04 -9.77 16.48
N LEU A 191 5.86 -8.74 16.66
CA LEU A 191 7.20 -8.65 16.08
C LEU A 191 7.97 -10.00 16.14
N SER A 192 7.64 -10.89 17.07
CA SER A 192 8.23 -12.21 17.31
C SER A 192 8.24 -13.23 16.17
N HIS A 193 7.48 -13.05 15.08
CA HIS A 193 7.41 -14.02 13.98
C HIS A 193 8.00 -13.54 12.65
N PHE A 194 8.26 -12.23 12.54
CA PHE A 194 9.13 -11.57 11.55
C PHE A 194 10.46 -11.11 12.16
N THR A 195 10.75 -11.63 13.33
CA THR A 195 12.04 -11.48 13.97
C THR A 195 12.42 -12.86 14.46
N GLY A 196 13.70 -13.19 14.42
CA GLY A 196 14.26 -14.35 15.10
C GLY A 196 14.01 -14.39 16.61
N LEU A 197 13.21 -13.47 17.21
CA LEU A 197 12.86 -13.48 18.63
C LEU A 197 12.13 -14.76 19.04
N SER A 198 11.47 -15.46 18.10
CA SER A 198 11.00 -16.83 18.29
C SER A 198 11.99 -17.83 17.71
N ASN A 199 12.85 -18.42 18.54
CA ASN A 199 13.70 -19.57 18.20
C ASN A 199 12.90 -20.83 17.74
N ARG A 200 11.58 -20.75 17.65
CA ARG A 200 10.67 -21.85 17.29
C ARG A 200 10.38 -21.96 15.78
N ILE A 201 10.83 -21.02 14.96
CA ILE A 201 10.58 -21.02 13.50
C ILE A 201 11.91 -21.27 12.78
N SER A 202 11.92 -22.26 11.89
CA SER A 202 13.09 -22.57 11.05
C SER A 202 13.40 -21.45 10.07
N ASP A 203 14.67 -21.30 9.69
CA ASP A 203 15.09 -20.24 8.76
C ASP A 203 14.45 -20.39 7.37
N ASN A 204 14.17 -21.63 6.92
CA ASN A 204 13.39 -21.87 5.71
C ASN A 204 11.98 -21.28 5.80
N HIS A 205 11.27 -21.49 6.91
CA HIS A 205 9.94 -20.90 7.09
C HIS A 205 9.97 -19.37 7.13
N LYS A 206 11.05 -18.78 7.66
CA LYS A 206 11.26 -17.33 7.63
C LYS A 206 11.43 -16.82 6.20
N ALA A 207 12.28 -17.46 5.40
CA ALA A 207 12.49 -17.07 4.00
C ALA A 207 11.21 -17.18 3.16
N ASN A 208 10.41 -18.23 3.37
CA ASN A 208 9.14 -18.42 2.66
C ASN A 208 8.13 -17.31 2.97
N LYS A 209 8.11 -16.78 4.21
CA LYS A 209 7.27 -15.64 4.57
C LYS A 209 7.70 -14.36 3.86
N ILE A 210 9.01 -14.14 3.70
CA ILE A 210 9.52 -13.02 2.90
C ILE A 210 9.09 -13.17 1.44
N ASN A 211 9.19 -14.38 0.87
CA ASN A 211 8.76 -14.67 -0.50
C ASN A 211 7.27 -14.39 -0.70
N LEU A 212 6.42 -14.85 0.23
CA LEU A 212 4.99 -14.56 0.23
C LEU A 212 4.73 -13.05 0.30
N GLY A 213 5.43 -12.32 1.18
CA GLY A 213 5.29 -10.87 1.27
C GLY A 213 5.65 -10.15 -0.04
N ILE A 214 6.70 -10.59 -0.74
CA ILE A 214 7.09 -10.03 -2.04
C ILE A 214 6.00 -10.31 -3.09
N LEU A 215 5.47 -11.53 -3.15
CA LEU A 215 4.35 -11.87 -4.03
C LEU A 215 3.13 -10.97 -3.78
N LEU A 216 2.79 -10.74 -2.52
CA LEU A 216 1.66 -9.88 -2.14
C LEU A 216 1.90 -8.41 -2.53
N ILE A 217 3.14 -7.92 -2.46
CA ILE A 217 3.49 -6.59 -2.97
C ILE A 217 3.32 -6.51 -4.48
N ALA A 218 3.72 -7.55 -5.23
CA ALA A 218 3.50 -7.59 -6.68
C ALA A 218 2.00 -7.50 -7.01
N MET A 219 1.17 -8.27 -6.31
CA MET A 219 -0.28 -8.22 -6.47
C MET A 219 -0.87 -6.86 -6.10
N TYR A 220 -0.39 -6.26 -5.01
CA TYR A 220 -0.77 -4.91 -4.59
C TYR A 220 -0.44 -3.85 -5.66
N LEU A 221 0.80 -3.87 -6.18
CA LEU A 221 1.23 -2.94 -7.23
C LEU A 221 0.40 -3.14 -8.50
N ARG A 222 0.20 -4.38 -8.96
CA ARG A 222 -0.65 -4.67 -10.11
C ARG A 222 -2.07 -4.12 -9.92
N ASP A 223 -2.66 -4.35 -8.77
CA ASP A 223 -4.02 -3.88 -8.47
C ASP A 223 -4.10 -2.34 -8.38
N LEU A 224 -3.04 -1.66 -7.91
CA LEU A 224 -2.94 -0.19 -7.94
C LEU A 224 -2.90 0.34 -9.38
N LEU A 225 -2.08 -0.27 -10.23
CA LEU A 225 -1.93 0.13 -11.62
C LEU A 225 -3.22 -0.16 -12.42
N ALA A 226 -3.88 -1.28 -12.16
CA ALA A 226 -5.19 -1.59 -12.73
C ALA A 226 -6.25 -0.56 -12.32
N LEU A 227 -6.19 -0.07 -11.09
CA LEU A 227 -7.06 1.01 -10.64
C LEU A 227 -6.82 2.30 -11.46
N ALA A 228 -5.56 2.68 -11.69
CA ALA A 228 -5.24 3.82 -12.56
C ALA A 228 -5.76 3.62 -13.99
N TYR A 229 -5.58 2.43 -14.55
CA TYR A 229 -6.00 2.11 -15.91
C TYR A 229 -7.52 2.22 -16.11
N ASN A 230 -8.31 1.71 -15.16
CA ASN A 230 -9.78 1.70 -15.25
C ASN A 230 -10.40 3.10 -15.24
N PHE A 231 -9.68 4.10 -14.73
CA PHE A 231 -10.27 5.39 -14.39
C PHE A 231 -9.84 6.55 -15.26
N ASP A 232 -8.63 6.49 -15.80
CA ASP A 232 -8.04 7.62 -16.53
C ASP A 232 -7.94 7.36 -18.04
N GLY A 233 -8.57 6.28 -18.52
CA GLY A 233 -8.53 5.87 -19.91
C GLY A 233 -7.18 5.24 -20.29
N ALA A 234 -7.28 4.22 -21.14
CA ALA A 234 -6.20 3.31 -21.51
C ALA A 234 -4.93 4.03 -21.99
N SER A 235 -3.91 4.11 -21.13
CA SER A 235 -2.53 4.19 -21.61
C SER A 235 -2.12 2.79 -21.99
N GLU A 236 -1.90 2.52 -23.28
CA GLU A 236 -1.39 1.23 -23.75
C GLU A 236 -0.13 0.82 -22.97
N GLY A 237 0.75 1.77 -22.66
CA GLY A 237 1.95 1.49 -21.87
C GLY A 237 1.68 1.14 -20.40
N LEU A 238 0.57 1.59 -19.80
CA LEU A 238 0.20 1.17 -18.44
C LEU A 238 -0.36 -0.26 -18.45
N LEU A 239 -1.13 -0.61 -19.49
CA LEU A 239 -1.64 -1.96 -19.68
C LEU A 239 -0.50 -2.96 -19.86
N GLU A 240 0.48 -2.65 -20.70
CA GLU A 240 1.68 -3.48 -20.91
C GLU A 240 2.41 -3.75 -19.58
N ILE A 241 2.61 -2.73 -18.75
CA ILE A 241 3.22 -2.89 -17.42
C ILE A 241 2.39 -3.82 -16.52
N ILE A 242 1.05 -3.68 -16.55
CA ILE A 242 0.15 -4.53 -15.76
C ILE A 242 0.23 -5.98 -16.23
N GLU A 243 0.27 -6.21 -17.54
CA GLU A 243 0.39 -7.54 -18.15
C GLU A 243 1.73 -8.19 -17.81
N GLU A 244 2.85 -7.47 -18.01
CA GLU A 244 4.19 -7.95 -17.64
C GLU A 244 4.29 -8.33 -16.15
N LEU A 245 3.73 -7.49 -15.27
CA LEU A 245 3.73 -7.78 -13.84
C LEU A 245 2.82 -8.98 -13.50
N SER A 246 1.70 -9.13 -14.21
CA SER A 246 0.80 -10.28 -14.05
C SER A 246 1.48 -11.58 -14.48
N ASP A 247 2.21 -11.56 -15.60
CA ASP A 247 2.99 -12.70 -16.07
C ASP A 247 4.11 -13.05 -15.09
N ALA A 248 4.81 -12.05 -14.55
CA ALA A 248 5.83 -12.28 -13.53
C ALA A 248 5.24 -12.95 -12.27
N ILE A 249 4.04 -12.54 -11.84
CA ILE A 249 3.32 -13.14 -10.71
C ILE A 249 2.93 -14.60 -11.00
N LEU A 250 2.42 -14.89 -12.20
CA LEU A 250 1.97 -16.23 -12.59
C LEU A 250 3.13 -17.22 -12.76
N ASN A 251 4.33 -16.72 -13.09
CA ASN A 251 5.53 -17.53 -13.30
C ASN A 251 6.36 -17.74 -12.03
N VAL A 252 5.90 -17.32 -10.85
CA VAL A 252 6.60 -17.59 -9.59
C VAL A 252 6.58 -19.09 -9.31
N ASN A 253 7.75 -19.67 -9.06
CA ASN A 253 7.86 -21.09 -8.76
C ASN A 253 7.17 -21.41 -7.41
N PRO A 254 6.15 -22.29 -7.38
CA PRO A 254 5.47 -22.68 -6.14
C PRO A 254 6.41 -23.24 -5.06
N ASP A 255 7.54 -23.85 -5.44
CA ASP A 255 8.52 -24.39 -4.50
C ASP A 255 9.17 -23.29 -3.62
N GLU A 256 9.09 -22.02 -4.03
CA GLU A 256 9.61 -20.88 -3.27
C GLU A 256 8.80 -20.57 -2.00
N PHE A 257 7.66 -21.23 -1.79
CA PHE A 257 6.83 -21.05 -0.59
C PHE A 257 6.95 -22.20 0.42
N GLY A 258 7.67 -23.28 0.06
CA GLY A 258 7.81 -24.51 0.85
C GLY A 258 6.53 -25.32 1.00
N GLU A 259 6.65 -26.53 1.55
CA GLU A 259 5.48 -27.36 1.85
C GLU A 259 4.68 -26.75 3.01
N VAL A 260 3.37 -26.60 2.84
CA VAL A 260 2.46 -26.31 3.94
C VAL A 260 2.38 -27.58 4.79
N GLU A 261 3.17 -27.67 5.85
CA GLU A 261 3.02 -28.75 6.84
C GLU A 261 1.58 -28.72 7.37
N LYS A 262 0.82 -29.78 7.09
CA LYS A 262 -0.53 -29.97 7.63
C LYS A 262 -0.41 -30.20 9.14
N THR A 263 -0.62 -29.15 9.93
CA THR A 263 -0.81 -29.22 11.39
C THR A 263 -2.24 -29.63 11.74
#